data_AF-A0A821TPC9-F1
#
_entry.id   AF-A0A821TPC9-F1
#
_cell.length_a   1.000
_cell.length_b   1.000
_cell.length_c   1.000
_cell.angle_alpha   90.00
_cell.angle_beta   90.00
_cell.angle_gamma   90.00
#
_symmetry.space_group_name_H-M   'P 1'
#
loop_
_entity.id
_entity.type
_entity.pdbx_description
1 polymer ?
#
loop_
_entity_poly.entity_id
_entity_poly.type
_entity_poly.pdbx_seq_one_letter_code
_entity_poly.pdbx_strand_id
1 'polypeptide(L)'
;HEIRHLRLPTVDFSNPQVENLFHGIEFLRTVRNENKRAYIHCKAGRQRSANLVACYLIDTYGMTPEEASRHVRSIRPSTIFGVREMQRLHDFVEHLREEHNKKQQEQNEKNKLTT
;
A
#
# COMPACT_ATOMS: atom_id res chain seq x y z
N HIS A 1 10.72 -11.74 -23.10
CA HIS A 1 10.39 -10.61 -22.21
C HIS A 1 10.37 -11.11 -20.78
N GLU A 2 11.27 -10.61 -19.95
CA GLU A 2 11.39 -11.02 -18.55
C GLU A 2 10.28 -10.35 -17.72
N ILE A 3 9.56 -11.12 -16.91
CA ILE A 3 8.59 -10.59 -15.95
C ILE A 3 9.41 -10.08 -14.76
N ARG A 4 9.14 -8.87 -14.26
CA ARG A 4 9.75 -8.37 -13.02
C ARG A 4 8.98 -8.90 -11.82
N HIS A 5 9.69 -9.46 -10.85
CA HIS A 5 9.10 -10.03 -9.65
C HIS A 5 9.52 -9.23 -8.42
N LEU A 6 8.56 -8.92 -7.55
CA LEU A 6 8.81 -8.46 -6.19
C LEU A 6 8.18 -9.45 -5.21
N ARG A 7 8.99 -9.99 -4.31
CA ARG A 7 8.52 -10.81 -3.19
C ARG A 7 8.54 -9.97 -1.93
N LEU A 8 7.36 -9.61 -1.43
CA LEU A 8 7.23 -8.96 -0.13
C LEU A 8 7.28 -10.03 0.96
N PRO A 9 8.28 -10.02 1.86
CA PRO A 9 8.29 -10.93 2.98
C PRO A 9 7.10 -10.60 3.90
N THR A 10 6.23 -11.57 4.11
CA THR A 10 5.18 -11.50 5.12
C THR A 10 5.45 -12.58 6.13
N VAL A 11 5.49 -12.25 7.42
CA VAL A 11 5.49 -13.27 8.47
C VAL A 11 4.19 -14.05 8.33
N ASP A 12 4.24 -15.38 8.43
CA ASP A 12 3.05 -16.21 8.27
C ASP A 12 1.99 -15.80 9.30
N PHE A 13 0.73 -15.75 8.87
CA PHE A 13 -0.44 -15.34 9.67
C PHE A 13 -0.45 -13.87 10.14
N SER A 14 0.47 -13.03 9.69
CA SER A 14 0.43 -11.57 9.91
C SER A 14 0.19 -10.80 8.61
N ASN A 15 -0.38 -9.60 8.76
CA ASN A 15 -0.33 -8.62 7.67
C ASN A 15 1.13 -8.21 7.41
N PRO A 16 1.47 -7.78 6.18
CA PRO A 16 2.79 -7.23 5.90
C PRO A 16 3.10 -6.08 6.87
N GLN A 17 4.35 -5.97 7.29
CA GLN A 17 4.83 -4.76 7.97
C GLN A 17 4.59 -3.55 7.06
N VAL A 18 4.38 -2.38 7.67
CA VAL A 18 3.98 -1.18 6.93
C VAL A 18 5.05 -0.79 5.90
N GLU A 19 6.32 -1.01 6.21
CA GLU A 19 7.47 -0.80 5.32
C GLU A 19 7.37 -1.68 4.06
N ASN A 20 6.93 -2.93 4.21
CA ASN A 20 6.74 -3.83 3.08
C ASN A 20 5.54 -3.41 2.21
N LEU A 21 4.51 -2.79 2.79
CA LEU A 21 3.42 -2.20 2.02
C LEU A 21 3.94 -1.05 1.16
N PHE A 22 4.79 -0.18 1.71
CA PHE A 22 5.42 0.91 0.96
C PHE A 22 6.28 0.40 -0.20
N HIS A 23 7.15 -0.59 0.03
CA HIS A 23 7.92 -1.21 -1.05
C HIS A 23 7.03 -1.79 -2.16
N GLY A 24 5.91 -2.43 -1.78
CA GLY A 24 4.93 -2.94 -2.72
C GLY A 24 4.28 -1.83 -3.55
N ILE A 25 3.89 -0.73 -2.89
CA ILE A 25 3.26 0.43 -3.54
C ILE A 25 4.22 1.11 -4.51
N GLU A 26 5.49 1.32 -4.12
CA GLU A 26 6.51 1.91 -4.99
C GLU A 26 6.77 1.06 -6.24
N PHE A 27 6.78 -0.26 -6.09
CA PHE A 27 6.84 -1.16 -7.23
C PHE A 27 5.62 -1.03 -8.15
N LEU A 28 4.41 -0.94 -7.59
CA LEU A 28 3.19 -0.74 -8.39
C LEU A 28 3.17 0.61 -9.10
N ARG A 29 3.64 1.68 -8.45
CA ARG A 29 3.81 3.00 -9.06
C ARG A 29 4.79 2.94 -10.23
N THR A 30 5.92 2.26 -10.07
CA THR A 30 6.91 2.07 -11.14
C THR A 30 6.30 1.32 -12.33
N VAL A 31 5.58 0.22 -12.08
CA VAL A 31 4.88 -0.55 -13.13
C VAL A 31 3.83 0.32 -13.84
N ARG A 32 3.07 1.13 -13.10
CA ARG A 32 2.08 2.06 -13.66
C ARG A 32 2.72 3.14 -14.52
N ASN A 33 3.82 3.76 -14.07
CA ASN A 33 4.53 4.81 -14.81
C ASN A 33 5.09 4.30 -16.14
N GLU A 34 5.37 3.00 -16.23
CA GLU A 34 5.78 2.34 -17.47
C GLU A 34 4.60 1.88 -18.35
N ASN A 35 3.35 2.24 -18.00
CA ASN A 35 2.13 1.79 -18.67
C ASN A 35 2.01 0.25 -18.77
N LYS A 36 2.56 -0.47 -17.77
CA LYS A 36 2.49 -1.93 -17.67
C LYS A 36 1.43 -2.38 -16.68
N ARG A 37 1.10 -3.67 -16.71
CA ARG A 37 0.15 -4.31 -15.80
C ARG A 37 0.91 -5.06 -14.70
N ALA A 38 0.44 -4.94 -13.47
CA ALA A 38 0.92 -5.74 -12.34
C ALA A 38 -0.04 -6.90 -12.06
N TYR A 39 0.49 -8.07 -11.77
CA TYR A 39 -0.26 -9.18 -11.18
C TYR A 39 0.15 -9.33 -9.73
N ILE A 40 -0.81 -9.23 -8.81
CA ILE A 40 -0.58 -9.31 -7.37
C ILE A 40 -1.30 -10.54 -6.85
N HIS A 41 -0.56 -11.43 -6.20
CA HIS A 41 -1.14 -12.59 -5.55
C HIS A 41 -0.48 -12.88 -4.21
N CYS A 42 -1.18 -13.65 -3.38
CA CYS A 42 -0.58 -14.31 -2.22
C CYS A 42 -0.78 -15.82 -2.38
N LYS A 43 -1.19 -16.54 -1.33
CA LYS A 43 -1.59 -17.95 -1.45
C LYS A 43 -3.01 -18.08 -2.04
N ALA A 44 -4.01 -17.51 -1.37
CA ALA A 44 -5.43 -17.64 -1.77
C ALA A 44 -6.02 -16.36 -2.41
N GLY A 45 -5.27 -15.25 -2.40
CA GLY A 45 -5.74 -13.97 -2.93
C GLY A 45 -6.92 -13.36 -2.15
N ARG A 46 -6.99 -13.58 -0.83
CA ARG A 46 -8.12 -13.13 0.03
C ARG A 46 -7.76 -12.05 1.04
N GLN A 47 -6.53 -12.02 1.54
CA GLN A 47 -6.10 -11.10 2.61
C GLN A 47 -4.88 -10.27 2.18
N ARG A 48 -3.65 -10.81 2.32
CA ARG A 48 -2.38 -10.07 2.08
C ARG A 48 -2.35 -9.27 0.77
N SER A 49 -2.70 -9.90 -0.35
CA SER A 49 -2.74 -9.21 -1.65
C SER A 49 -3.85 -8.16 -1.75
N ALA A 50 -5.02 -8.43 -1.15
CA ALA A 50 -6.13 -7.50 -1.11
C ALA A 50 -5.82 -6.28 -0.24
N ASN A 51 -5.12 -6.50 0.88
CA ASN A 51 -4.67 -5.43 1.77
C ASN A 51 -3.66 -4.52 1.06
N LEU A 52 -2.66 -5.08 0.36
CA LEU A 52 -1.73 -4.27 -0.45
C LEU A 52 -2.46 -3.44 -1.53
N VAL A 53 -3.44 -4.03 -2.23
CA VAL A 53 -4.25 -3.30 -3.22
C VAL A 53 -5.05 -2.17 -2.55
N ALA A 54 -5.65 -2.41 -1.39
CA ALA A 54 -6.36 -1.36 -0.66
C ALA A 54 -5.42 -0.23 -0.20
N CYS A 55 -4.24 -0.55 0.33
CA CYS A 55 -3.23 0.46 0.68
C CYS A 55 -2.78 1.26 -0.54
N TYR A 56 -2.60 0.61 -1.70
CA TYR A 56 -2.31 1.30 -2.95
C TYR A 56 -3.43 2.27 -3.36
N LEU A 57 -4.70 1.88 -3.19
CA LEU A 57 -5.83 2.76 -3.50
C LEU A 57 -5.90 3.98 -2.58
N ILE A 58 -5.64 3.79 -1.28
CA ILE A 58 -5.56 4.86 -0.29
C ILE A 58 -4.45 5.84 -0.67
N ASP A 59 -3.24 5.32 -0.86
CA ASP A 59 -2.06 6.12 -1.14
C ASP A 59 -2.12 6.87 -2.48
N THR A 60 -2.62 6.22 -3.53
CA THR A 60 -2.55 6.75 -4.89
C THR A 60 -3.81 7.52 -5.31
N TYR A 61 -4.96 7.22 -4.72
CA TYR A 61 -6.24 7.85 -5.08
C TYR A 61 -6.91 8.58 -3.90
N GLY A 62 -6.28 8.62 -2.73
CA GLY A 62 -6.80 9.34 -1.56
C GLY A 62 -8.06 8.72 -0.97
N MET A 63 -8.35 7.45 -1.25
CA MET A 63 -9.49 6.76 -0.67
C MET A 63 -9.32 6.60 0.85
N THR A 64 -10.43 6.63 1.58
CA THR A 64 -10.48 6.19 2.98
C THR A 64 -10.32 4.66 3.08
N PRO A 65 -9.88 4.11 4.23
CA PRO A 65 -9.85 2.67 4.47
C PRO A 65 -11.17 1.95 4.14
N GLU A 66 -12.30 2.57 4.47
CA GLU A 66 -13.63 2.06 4.20
C GLU A 66 -13.97 2.06 2.71
N GLU A 67 -13.62 3.12 1.99
CA GLU A 67 -13.81 3.20 0.54
C GLU A 67 -12.95 2.18 -0.19
N ALA A 68 -11.66 2.10 0.15
CA ALA A 68 -10.73 1.16 -0.47
C ALA A 68 -11.16 -0.29 -0.24
N SER A 69 -11.53 -0.65 1.01
CA SER A 69 -12.01 -2.01 1.32
C SER A 69 -13.34 -2.34 0.64
N ARG A 70 -14.28 -1.39 0.54
CA ARG A 70 -15.53 -1.58 -0.23
C ARG A 70 -15.25 -1.77 -1.72
N HIS A 71 -14.34 -0.96 -2.28
CA HIS A 71 -13.97 -1.04 -3.69
C HIS A 71 -13.32 -2.38 -4.03
N VAL A 72 -12.38 -2.86 -3.21
CA VAL A 72 -11.75 -4.17 -3.43
C VAL A 72 -12.79 -5.29 -3.33
N ARG A 73 -13.71 -5.23 -2.36
CA ARG A 73 -14.79 -6.23 -2.21
C ARG A 73 -15.77 -6.23 -3.37
N SER A 74 -16.10 -5.07 -3.96
CA SER A 74 -17.04 -5.01 -5.10
C SER A 74 -16.47 -5.69 -6.34
N ILE A 75 -15.15 -5.63 -6.53
CA ILE A 75 -14.45 -6.30 -7.63
C ILE A 75 -14.21 -7.79 -7.31
N ARG A 76 -13.83 -8.11 -6.06
CA ARG A 76 -13.53 -9.47 -5.61
C ARG A 76 -14.23 -9.78 -4.28
N PRO A 77 -15.48 -10.26 -4.30
CA PRO A 77 -16.27 -10.51 -3.08
C PRO A 77 -15.63 -11.48 -2.08
N SER A 78 -14.74 -12.37 -2.55
CA SER A 78 -14.04 -13.34 -1.69
C SER A 78 -12.92 -12.74 -0.82
N THR A 79 -12.61 -11.45 -0.93
CA THR A 79 -11.61 -10.78 -0.08
C THR A 79 -12.13 -10.53 1.32
N ILE A 80 -11.26 -10.67 2.32
CA ILE A 80 -11.58 -10.53 3.73
C ILE A 80 -11.07 -9.18 4.21
N PHE A 81 -11.98 -8.36 4.72
CA PHE A 81 -11.68 -7.10 5.41
C PHE A 81 -12.39 -7.08 6.76
N GLY A 82 -11.93 -7.91 7.69
CA GLY A 82 -12.43 -7.93 9.06
C GLY A 82 -11.75 -6.85 9.90
N VAL A 83 -11.96 -6.90 11.23
CA VAL A 83 -11.40 -5.94 12.18
C VAL A 83 -9.88 -5.79 12.03
N ARG A 84 -9.16 -6.92 11.86
CA ARG A 84 -7.69 -6.93 11.73
C ARG A 84 -7.22 -6.27 10.43
N GLU A 85 -7.86 -6.56 9.31
CA GLU A 85 -7.47 -5.98 8.02
C GLU A 85 -7.83 -4.50 7.95
N MET A 86 -8.97 -4.10 8.52
CA MET A 86 -9.35 -2.69 8.63
C MET A 86 -8.36 -1.92 9.52
N GLN A 87 -8.00 -2.46 10.69
CA GLN A 87 -6.99 -1.85 11.56
C GLN A 87 -5.68 -1.62 10.80
N ARG A 88 -5.23 -2.59 9.98
CA ARG A 88 -4.03 -2.43 9.16
C ARG A 88 -4.13 -1.27 8.16
N LEU A 89 -5.31 -1.04 7.57
CA LEU A 89 -5.51 0.10 6.67
C LEU A 89 -5.46 1.43 7.43
N HIS A 90 -6.02 1.49 8.64
CA HIS A 90 -5.90 2.68 9.49
C HIS A 90 -4.46 2.93 9.93
N ASP A 91 -3.76 1.89 10.39
CA ASP A 91 -2.34 1.97 10.75
C ASP A 91 -1.53 2.52 9.58
N PHE A 92 -1.78 2.02 8.36
CA PHE A 92 -1.13 2.49 7.14
C PHE A 92 -1.39 3.98 6.85
N VAL A 93 -2.61 4.47 7.06
CA VAL A 93 -2.96 5.89 6.89
C VAL A 93 -2.19 6.76 7.89
N GLU A 94 -2.07 6.34 9.14
CA GLU A 94 -1.30 7.11 10.14
C GLU A 94 0.19 7.17 9.77
N HIS A 95 0.79 6.04 9.36
CA HIS A 95 2.18 6.03 8.90
C HIS A 95 2.39 6.90 7.65
N LEU A 96 1.45 6.90 6.71
CA LEU A 96 1.48 7.79 5.55
C LEU A 96 1.54 9.27 5.95
N ARG A 97 0.75 9.66 6.95
CA ARG A 97 0.74 11.04 7.47
C ARG A 97 2.06 11.38 8.13
N GLU A 98 2.59 10.49 8.96
CA GLU A 98 3.89 10.67 9.61
C GLU A 98 5.02 10.85 8.58
N GLU A 99 5.06 10.01 7.55
CA GLU A 99 6.06 10.10 6.48
C GLU A 99 5.93 11.40 5.67
N HIS A 100 4.70 11.85 5.38
CA HIS A 100 4.50 13.16 4.74
C HIS A 100 4.96 14.32 5.63
N ASN A 101 4.67 14.28 6.93
CA ASN A 101 5.08 15.33 7.86
C ASN A 101 6.61 15.41 7.99
N LYS A 102 7.31 14.26 8.08
CA LYS A 102 8.78 14.20 8.11
C LYS A 102 9.39 14.82 6.84
N LYS A 103 8.90 14.43 5.66
CA LYS A 103 9.38 14.98 4.38
C LYS A 103 9.18 16.49 4.27
N GLN A 104 8.08 17.02 4.79
CA GLN A 104 7.84 18.47 4.84
C GLN A 104 8.81 19.18 5.79
N GLN A 105 9.10 18.61 6.96
CA GLN A 105 10.07 19.15 7.91
C GLN A 105 11.49 19.20 7.32
N GLU A 106 11.96 18.09 6.73
CA GLU A 106 13.28 18.01 6.10
C GLU A 106 13.43 19.02 4.95
N GLN A 107 12.38 19.21 4.14
CA GLN A 107 12.40 20.18 3.05
C GLN A 107 12.44 21.63 3.59
N ASN A 108 11.71 21.91 4.66
CA ASN A 108 11.71 23.23 5.30
C ASN A 108 13.08 23.55 5.93
N GLU A 109 13.76 22.56 6.52
CA GLU A 109 15.12 22.72 7.06
C GLU A 109 16.17 22.94 5.97
N LYS A 110 16.11 22.17 4.87
CA LYS A 110 16.99 22.36 3.71
C LYS A 110 16.84 23.76 3.11
N ASN A 111 15.60 24.25 2.97
CA ASN A 111 15.33 25.58 2.42
C ASN A 111 15.88 26.71 3.31
N LYS A 112 15.90 26.53 4.63
CA LYS A 112 16.49 27.49 5.59
C LYS A 112 18.02 27.55 5.53
N LEU A 113 18.70 26.49 5.10
CA LEU A 113 20.16 26.43 5.04
C LEU A 113 20.74 27.02 3.74
N THR A 114 19.90 27.16 2.71
CA THR A 114 20.22 27.76 1.40
C THR A 114 19.80 29.23 1.26
N THR A 115 19.28 29.85 2.33
CA THR A 115 18.95 31.28 2.41
C THR A 115 19.93 31.98 3.34
#